data_AF-A0A9P6QQR4-F1
#
_entry.id   AF-A0A9P6QQR4-F1
#
_cell.length_a   1.000
_cell.length_b   1.000
_cell.length_c   1.000
_cell.angle_alpha   90.00
_cell.angle_beta   90.00
_cell.angle_gamma   90.00
#
_symmetry.space_group_name_H-M   'P 1'
#
loop_
_entity.id
_entity.type
_entity.pdbx_description
1 polymer ?
#
loop_
_entity_poly.entity_id
_entity_poly.type
_entity_poly.pdbx_seq_one_letter_code
_entity_poly.pdbx_strand_id
1 'polypeptide(L)'
;SVARHIYLRRGVGVGALKKLHGGTVNRGSRPSHHVKSSGSIARKVLQALEKINVLEADENGGRKITVDGQRDLDRIAASVAQARA
;
A
#
# COMPACT_ATOMS: atom_id res chain seq x y z
N SER A 1 1.36 2.23 5.71
CA SER A 1 0.10 2.47 4.95
C SER A 1 -0.12 1.40 3.87
N VAL A 2 0.87 1.13 3.01
CA VAL A 2 0.73 0.20 1.86
C VAL A 2 0.54 -1.25 2.28
N ALA A 3 1.41 -1.81 3.12
CA ALA A 3 1.31 -3.21 3.57
C ALA A 3 -0.05 -3.52 4.23
N ARG A 4 -0.52 -2.66 5.14
CA ARG A 4 -1.85 -2.78 5.75
C ARG A 4 -2.99 -2.67 4.73
N HIS A 5 -2.85 -1.85 3.70
CA HIS A 5 -3.88 -1.73 2.66
C HIS A 5 -4.05 -3.03 1.88
N ILE A 6 -2.93 -3.70 1.56
CA ILE A 6 -2.90 -4.98 0.83
C ILE A 6 -3.34 -6.15 1.72
N TYR A 7 -3.03 -6.09 3.02
CA TYR A 7 -3.56 -7.04 3.99
C TYR A 7 -5.10 -7.05 3.99
N LEU A 8 -5.73 -5.86 3.96
CA LEU A 8 -7.19 -5.74 3.98
C LEU A 8 -7.85 -5.98 2.62
N ARG A 9 -7.16 -5.68 1.51
CA ARG A 9 -7.69 -5.78 0.15
C ARG A 9 -6.72 -6.58 -0.71
N ARG A 10 -7.16 -7.76 -1.17
CA ARG A 10 -6.40 -8.62 -2.07
C ARG A 10 -6.36 -8.02 -3.49
N GLY A 11 -5.31 -8.33 -4.25
CA GLY A 11 -5.21 -7.94 -5.66
C GLY A 11 -4.92 -6.45 -5.91
N VAL A 12 -4.13 -5.80 -5.06
CA VAL A 12 -3.86 -4.35 -5.19
C VAL A 12 -2.65 -4.09 -6.11
N GLY A 13 -2.86 -3.26 -7.14
CA GLY A 13 -1.81 -2.82 -8.06
C GLY A 13 -1.33 -1.37 -7.84
N VAL A 14 -0.31 -0.97 -8.60
CA VAL A 14 0.25 0.39 -8.59
C VAL A 14 -0.83 1.45 -8.84
N GLY A 15 -1.76 1.20 -9.76
CA GLY A 15 -2.82 2.15 -10.10
C GLY A 15 -3.76 2.47 -8.93
N ALA A 16 -4.08 1.46 -8.11
CA ALA A 16 -4.91 1.62 -6.92
C ALA A 16 -4.18 2.47 -5.86
N LEU A 17 -2.90 2.20 -5.62
CA LEU A 17 -2.07 3.00 -4.70
C LEU A 17 -1.91 4.46 -5.19
N LYS A 18 -1.80 4.67 -6.50
CA LYS A 18 -1.73 6.01 -7.09
C LYS A 18 -3.01 6.82 -6.88
N LYS A 19 -4.17 6.16 -6.88
CA LYS A 19 -5.47 6.80 -6.62
C LYS A 19 -5.66 7.04 -5.13
N LEU A 20 -5.29 6.06 -4.29
CA LEU A 20 -5.38 6.14 -2.83
C LEU A 20 -4.52 7.27 -2.25
N HIS A 21 -3.27 7.37 -2.71
CA HIS A 21 -2.33 8.40 -2.27
C HIS A 21 -2.34 9.65 -3.15
N GLY A 22 -3.22 9.67 -4.16
CA GLY A 22 -3.50 10.86 -4.95
C GLY A 22 -4.28 11.88 -4.12
N GLY A 23 -4.32 13.12 -4.61
CA GLY A 23 -4.95 14.21 -3.88
C GLY A 23 -5.43 15.30 -4.81
N THR A 24 -6.17 16.25 -4.24
CA THR A 24 -6.60 17.45 -4.96
C THR A 24 -5.41 18.39 -5.11
N VAL A 25 -5.11 18.79 -6.35
CA VAL A 25 -4.04 19.76 -6.61
C VAL A 25 -4.64 21.14 -6.83
N ASN A 26 -4.01 22.15 -6.24
CA ASN A 26 -4.31 23.55 -6.53
C ASN A 26 -3.71 23.92 -7.89
N ARG A 27 -4.53 24.43 -8.81
CA ARG A 27 -4.14 24.80 -10.18
C ARG A 27 -4.12 26.32 -10.39
N GLY A 28 -3.94 27.09 -9.30
CA GLY A 28 -3.99 28.55 -9.31
C GLY A 28 -5.42 29.04 -9.49
N SER A 29 -5.65 29.87 -10.51
CA SER A 29 -6.99 30.43 -10.80
C SER A 29 -8.00 29.39 -11.33
N ARG A 30 -7.54 28.22 -11.78
CA ARG A 30 -8.43 27.16 -12.30
C ARG A 30 -8.97 26.30 -11.15
N PRO A 31 -10.20 25.75 -11.25
CA PRO A 31 -10.74 24.86 -10.24
C PRO A 31 -9.82 23.67 -9.95
N SER A 32 -9.77 23.31 -8.66
CA SER A 32 -8.98 22.19 -8.18
C SER A 32 -9.49 20.87 -8.74
N HIS A 33 -8.59 19.92 -9.00
CA HIS A 33 -8.95 18.59 -9.51
C HIS A 33 -8.10 17.50 -8.84
N HIS A 34 -8.65 16.30 -8.72
CA HIS A 34 -7.91 15.15 -8.20
C HIS A 34 -6.81 14.71 -9.18
N VAL A 35 -5.60 14.53 -8.68
CA VAL A 35 -4.45 14.03 -9.44
C VAL A 35 -3.87 12.80 -8.74
N LYS A 36 -3.53 11.80 -9.55
CA LYS A 36 -2.89 10.56 -9.10
C LYS A 36 -1.48 10.85 -8.56
N SER A 37 -1.06 10.15 -7.53
CA SER A 37 0.31 10.26 -7.01
C SER A 37 1.35 9.61 -7.93
N SER A 38 2.63 9.75 -7.57
CA SER A 38 3.74 9.19 -8.34
C SER A 38 3.67 7.66 -8.46
N GLY A 39 3.77 7.18 -9.69
CA GLY A 39 3.78 5.74 -9.96
C GLY A 39 5.11 5.06 -9.65
N SER A 40 6.23 5.80 -9.71
CA SER A 40 7.56 5.21 -9.44
C SER A 40 7.71 4.86 -7.97
N ILE A 41 7.23 5.73 -7.07
CA ILE A 41 7.25 5.50 -5.62
C ILE A 41 6.41 4.27 -5.29
N ALA A 42 5.16 4.24 -5.76
CA ALA A 42 4.27 3.11 -5.51
C ALA A 42 4.85 1.77 -6.03
N ARG A 43 5.47 1.77 -7.22
CA ARG A 43 6.11 0.57 -7.78
C ARG A 43 7.34 0.13 -6.97
N LYS A 44 8.23 1.05 -6.64
CA LYS A 44 9.47 0.75 -5.90
C LYS A 44 9.16 0.23 -4.49
N VAL A 45 8.14 0.78 -3.83
CA VAL A 45 7.70 0.29 -2.51
C VAL A 45 7.18 -1.14 -2.60
N LEU A 46 6.35 -1.46 -3.61
CA LEU A 46 5.87 -2.83 -3.82
C LEU A 46 7.03 -3.80 -4.07
N GLN A 47 7.98 -3.43 -4.94
CA GLN A 47 9.17 -4.24 -5.21
C GLN A 47 10.05 -4.43 -3.98
N ALA A 48 10.20 -3.40 -3.14
CA ALA A 48 10.97 -3.50 -1.91
C ALA A 48 10.30 -4.44 -0.89
N LEU A 49 8.97 -4.40 -0.78
CA LEU A 49 8.19 -5.28 0.08
C LEU A 49 8.15 -6.73 -0.43
N GLU A 50 8.17 -6.94 -1.76
CA GLU A 50 8.36 -8.26 -2.38
C GLU A 50 9.76 -8.83 -2.05
N LYS A 51 10.82 -8.01 -2.09
CA LYS A 51 12.19 -8.45 -1.75
C LYS A 51 12.37 -8.95 -0.31
N ILE A 52 11.60 -8.40 0.62
CA ILE A 52 11.61 -8.84 2.03
C ILE A 52 10.52 -9.89 2.32
N ASN A 53 9.93 -10.48 1.27
CA ASN A 53 8.91 -11.54 1.35
C ASN A 53 7.64 -11.17 2.13
N VAL A 54 7.31 -9.88 2.24
CA VAL A 54 6.06 -9.42 2.85
C VAL A 54 4.90 -9.50 1.86
N LEU A 55 5.18 -9.30 0.57
CA LEU A 55 4.19 -9.34 -0.51
C LEU A 55 4.59 -10.37 -1.57
N GLU A 56 3.59 -10.93 -2.23
CA GLU A 56 3.72 -11.82 -3.38
C GLU A 56 2.89 -11.31 -4.57
N ALA A 57 3.26 -11.74 -5.78
CA ALA A 57 2.44 -11.52 -6.97
C ALA A 57 1.18 -12.38 -6.88
N ASP A 58 0.03 -11.78 -7.17
CA ASP A 58 -1.26 -12.49 -7.20
C ASP A 58 -1.53 -13.02 -8.62
N GLU A 59 -2.16 -14.20 -8.72
CA GLU A 59 -2.48 -14.87 -9.99
C GLU A 59 -3.47 -14.03 -10.83
N ASN A 60 -4.39 -13.35 -10.15
CA ASN A 60 -5.38 -12.46 -10.76
C ASN A 60 -4.82 -11.05 -11.05
N GLY A 61 -3.51 -10.85 -10.86
CA GLY A 61 -2.81 -9.59 -11.01
C GLY A 61 -2.82 -8.72 -9.76
N GLY A 62 -1.80 -7.86 -9.65
CA GLY A 62 -1.59 -7.02 -8.47
C GLY A 62 -0.61 -7.67 -7.48
N ARG A 63 -0.80 -7.41 -6.19
CA ARG A 63 -0.02 -7.99 -5.08
C ARG A 63 -0.96 -8.44 -3.99
N LYS A 64 -0.54 -9.51 -3.31
CA LYS A 64 -1.19 -10.11 -2.15
C LYS A 64 -0.19 -10.20 -1.00
N ILE A 65 -0.70 -10.24 0.23
CA ILE A 65 0.14 -10.47 1.42
C ILE A 65 0.56 -11.94 1.48
N THR A 66 1.82 -12.20 1.82
CA THR A 66 2.31 -13.56 2.10
C THR A 66 1.86 -14.02 3.48
N VAL A 67 1.95 -15.33 3.75
CA VAL A 67 1.68 -15.89 5.09
C VAL A 67 2.63 -15.31 6.14
N ASP A 68 3.92 -15.20 5.79
CA ASP A 68 4.93 -14.62 6.67
C ASP A 68 4.70 -13.13 6.91
N GLY A 69 4.38 -12.38 5.85
CA GLY A 69 4.06 -10.95 5.95
C GLY A 69 2.83 -10.69 6.82
N GLN A 70 1.82 -11.55 6.76
CA GLN A 70 0.66 -11.49 7.65
C GLN A 70 1.07 -11.71 9.12
N ARG A 71 1.86 -12.75 9.40
CA ARG A 71 2.33 -13.06 10.76
C ARG A 71 3.13 -11.91 11.39
N ASP A 72 4.02 -11.29 10.62
CA ASP A 72 4.86 -10.20 11.11
C ASP A 72 4.04 -8.94 11.39
N LEU A 73 3.09 -8.61 10.52
CA LEU A 73 2.17 -7.48 10.73
C LEU A 73 1.30 -7.67 11.97
N ASP A 74 0.78 -8.87 12.19
CA ASP A 74 -0.06 -9.18 13.36
C ASP A 74 0.76 -9.14 14.66
N ARG A 75 2.02 -9.61 14.64
CA ARG A 75 2.94 -9.49 15.79
C ARG A 75 3.20 -8.04 16.18
N ILE A 76 3.47 -7.19 15.18
CA ILE A 76 3.68 -5.75 15.41
C ILE A 76 2.40 -5.12 15.95
N ALA A 77 1.24 -5.46 15.39
CA ALA A 77 -0.05 -4.94 15.86
C ALA A 77 -0.30 -5.26 17.34
N ALA A 78 -0.02 -6.49 17.78
CA ALA A 78 -0.14 -6.89 19.18
C ALA A 78 0.79 -6.08 20.10
N SER A 79 2.05 -5.86 19.70
CA SER A 79 3.00 -5.06 20.48
C SER A 79 2.55 -3.60 20.64
N VAL A 80 2.00 -3.01 19.57
CA VAL A 80 1.50 -1.62 19.59
C VAL A 80 0.23 -1.51 20.44
N ALA A 81 -0.62 -2.53 20.44
CA ALA A 81 -1.81 -2.57 21.28
C ALA A 81 -1.45 -2.64 22.77
N GLN A 82 -0.47 -3.48 23.13
CA GLN A 82 0.05 -3.57 24.49
C GLN A 82 0.70 -2.27 24.97
N ALA A 83 1.45 -1.58 24.12
CA ALA A 83 2.11 -0.33 24.48
C ALA A 83 1.15 0.86 24.65
N ARG A 84 -0.10 0.74 24.19
CA ARG A 84 -1.14 1.78 24.31
C ARG A 84 -2.12 1.53 25.46
N ALA A 85 -2.07 0.33 26.05
CA ALA A 85 -2.83 -0.04 27.23
C ALA A 85 -2.09 0.42 28.49
#